data_AF-A0A7J6PNU6-F1
#
_entry.id   AF-A0A7J6PNU6-F1
#
_cell.length_a   1.000
_cell.length_b   1.000
_cell.length_c   1.000
_cell.angle_alpha   90.00
_cell.angle_beta   90.00
_cell.angle_gamma   90.00
#
_symmetry.space_group_name_H-M   'P 1'
#
loop_
_entity.id
_entity.type
_entity.pdbx_description
1 polymer ?
#
loop_
_entity_poly.entity_id
_entity_poly.type
_entity_poly.pdbx_seq_one_letter_code
_entity_poly.pdbx_strand_id
1 'polypeptide(L)'
;MKSFAVLAAFLGLVLASPDDYCQKLCDATPSCASYGWGSYCKGNGVCFGLLEKGNNDYCFQPTDPSCDDSVYQPVSCPVVPPTCEDVCNGLSGCKNSKWGSYCKILAEPSGLLRYPREG
;
A
#
# COMPACT_ATOMS: atom_id res chain seq x y z
N MET A 1 -37.14 -31.67 -7.10
CA MET A 1 -36.13 -31.20 -8.07
C MET A 1 -35.15 -30.35 -7.29
N LYS A 2 -33.86 -30.72 -7.29
CA LYS A 2 -32.81 -30.22 -6.39
C LYS A 2 -32.36 -28.83 -6.83
N SER A 3 -32.59 -27.81 -6.00
CA SER A 3 -32.03 -26.47 -6.21
C SER A 3 -30.54 -26.50 -5.89
N PHE A 4 -29.70 -26.29 -6.91
CA PHE A 4 -28.26 -26.18 -6.75
C PHE A 4 -27.93 -24.76 -6.25
N ALA A 5 -27.49 -24.66 -5.00
CA ALA A 5 -26.89 -23.44 -4.47
C ALA A 5 -25.53 -23.25 -5.15
N VAL A 6 -25.43 -22.24 -6.03
CA VAL A 6 -24.16 -21.80 -6.61
C VAL A 6 -23.44 -20.99 -5.54
N LEU A 7 -22.54 -21.65 -4.81
CA LEU A 7 -21.58 -20.98 -3.93
C LEU A 7 -20.56 -20.24 -4.81
N ALA A 8 -20.82 -18.97 -5.07
CA ALA A 8 -19.84 -18.06 -5.65
C ALA A 8 -18.71 -17.85 -4.63
N ALA A 9 -17.63 -18.62 -4.78
CA ALA A 9 -16.37 -18.35 -4.10
C ALA A 9 -15.78 -17.07 -4.71
N PHE A 10 -16.12 -15.92 -4.13
CA PHE A 10 -15.38 -14.69 -4.36
C PHE A 10 -14.00 -14.87 -3.72
N LEU A 11 -13.03 -15.37 -4.47
CA LEU A 11 -11.62 -15.07 -4.18
C LEU A 11 -11.45 -13.57 -4.40
N GLY A 12 -11.72 -12.80 -3.35
CA GLY A 12 -11.30 -11.41 -3.29
C GLY A 12 -9.79 -11.38 -3.38
N LEU A 13 -9.27 -10.96 -4.52
CA LEU A 13 -7.93 -10.41 -4.60
C LEU A 13 -7.92 -9.23 -3.63
N VAL A 14 -7.36 -9.45 -2.43
CA VAL A 14 -7.12 -8.39 -1.48
C VAL A 14 -6.07 -7.48 -2.14
N LEU A 15 -6.52 -6.44 -2.83
CA LEU A 15 -5.69 -5.29 -3.11
C LEU A 15 -5.27 -4.79 -1.73
N ALA A 16 -4.04 -5.09 -1.32
CA ALA A 16 -3.48 -4.51 -0.12
C ALA A 16 -3.50 -3.00 -0.33
N SER A 17 -4.38 -2.31 0.40
CA SER A 17 -4.26 -0.88 0.62
C SER A 17 -2.80 -0.60 0.98
N PRO A 18 -2.16 0.45 0.43
CA PRO A 18 -0.84 0.89 0.89
C PRO A 18 -0.80 1.10 2.40
N ASP A 19 -1.95 1.47 2.97
CA ASP A 19 -2.15 1.69 4.40
C ASP A 19 -1.82 0.45 5.25
N ASP A 20 -1.96 -0.76 4.68
CA ASP A 20 -1.78 -2.04 5.40
C ASP A 20 -0.53 -2.81 4.93
N TYR A 21 0.30 -2.25 4.04
CA TYR A 21 1.47 -2.97 3.51
C TYR A 21 2.45 -3.37 4.62
N CYS A 22 2.85 -2.41 5.45
CA CYS A 22 3.78 -2.67 6.54
C CYS A 22 3.19 -3.65 7.57
N GLN A 23 1.89 -3.59 7.82
CA GLN A 23 1.23 -4.50 8.74
C GLN A 23 1.22 -5.93 8.19
N LYS A 24 0.91 -6.13 6.90
CA LYS A 24 0.97 -7.46 6.28
C LYS A 24 2.38 -8.04 6.31
N LEU A 25 3.39 -7.21 6.09
CA LEU A 25 4.77 -7.65 6.16
C LEU A 25 5.19 -7.97 7.61
N CYS A 26 4.67 -7.21 8.58
CA CYS A 26 4.83 -7.50 10.01
C CYS A 26 4.23 -8.86 10.39
N ASP A 27 3.01 -9.15 9.96
CA ASP A 27 2.32 -10.40 10.26
C ASP A 27 3.07 -11.61 9.67
N ALA A 28 3.76 -11.42 8.54
CA ALA A 28 4.62 -12.42 7.91
C ALA A 28 6.01 -12.53 8.55
N THR A 29 6.42 -11.55 9.35
CA THR A 29 7.73 -11.50 10.01
C THR A 29 7.60 -11.96 11.47
N PRO A 30 8.08 -13.15 11.87
CA PRO A 30 7.76 -13.74 13.17
C PRO A 30 8.06 -12.85 14.40
N SER A 31 9.17 -12.10 14.33
CA SER A 31 9.56 -11.16 15.38
C SER A 31 8.60 -9.96 15.47
N CYS A 32 8.05 -9.51 14.34
CA CYS A 32 7.07 -8.43 14.31
C CYS A 32 5.65 -8.90 14.66
N ALA A 33 5.21 -10.06 14.17
CA ALA A 33 3.90 -10.63 14.49
C ALA A 33 3.68 -10.84 16.00
N SER A 34 4.78 -11.03 16.74
CA SER A 34 4.77 -11.16 18.20
C SER A 34 4.79 -9.81 18.93
N TYR A 35 5.00 -8.70 18.21
CA TYR A 35 5.06 -7.35 18.76
C TYR A 35 3.66 -6.72 18.71
N GLY A 36 3.02 -6.59 19.89
CA GLY A 36 1.60 -6.22 20.01
C GLY A 36 1.17 -4.86 19.43
N TRP A 37 2.08 -4.08 18.84
CA TRP A 37 1.80 -2.79 18.19
C TRP A 37 1.92 -2.83 16.66
N GLY A 38 2.40 -3.94 16.08
CA GLY A 38 2.52 -4.12 14.64
C GLY A 38 3.52 -3.18 13.95
N SER A 39 3.32 -2.98 12.65
CA SER A 39 4.12 -2.07 11.83
C SER A 39 3.23 -1.24 10.90
N TYR A 40 3.62 0.01 10.66
CA TYR A 40 2.86 0.97 9.86
C TYR A 40 3.81 1.87 9.06
N CYS A 41 3.27 2.51 8.03
CA CYS A 41 4.01 3.50 7.24
C CYS A 41 4.22 4.79 8.03
N LYS A 42 5.48 5.14 8.29
CA LYS A 42 5.85 6.40 8.93
C LYS A 42 5.82 7.55 7.91
N GLY A 43 5.75 8.79 8.40
CA GLY A 43 5.74 10.00 7.56
C GLY A 43 7.00 10.20 6.70
N ASN A 44 8.09 9.48 6.98
CA ASN A 44 9.29 9.44 6.15
C ASN A 44 9.27 8.32 5.08
N GLY A 45 8.14 7.65 4.89
CA GLY A 45 7.96 6.67 3.81
C GLY A 45 8.57 5.29 4.06
N VAL A 46 8.90 4.93 5.31
CA VAL A 46 9.41 3.60 5.66
C VAL A 46 8.56 2.94 6.74
N CYS A 47 8.50 1.61 6.73
CA CYS A 47 7.80 0.85 7.73
C CYS A 47 8.45 1.00 9.11
N PHE A 48 7.63 1.06 10.16
CA PHE A 48 8.12 1.06 11.53
C PHE A 48 8.81 -0.27 11.84
N GLY A 49 10.07 -0.23 12.28
CA GLY A 49 10.83 -1.37 12.81
C GLY A 49 11.20 -2.49 11.83
N LEU A 50 10.64 -2.50 10.61
CA LEU A 50 10.92 -3.54 9.60
C LEU A 50 12.16 -3.19 8.77
N LEU A 51 13.10 -4.13 8.70
CA LEU A 51 14.30 -4.05 7.87
C LEU A 51 14.38 -5.25 6.92
N GLU A 52 14.92 -5.02 5.72
CA GLU A 52 15.17 -6.04 4.70
C GLU A 52 16.58 -6.63 4.85
N LYS A 53 16.64 -7.94 5.12
CA LYS A 53 17.89 -8.73 5.19
C LYS A 53 18.38 -9.16 3.81
N GLY A 54 17.53 -9.06 2.79
CA GLY A 54 17.76 -9.51 1.41
C GLY A 54 17.07 -10.84 1.13
N ASN A 55 16.94 -11.20 -0.16
CA ASN A 55 16.25 -12.42 -0.61
C ASN A 55 14.79 -12.56 -0.12
N ASN A 56 14.08 -11.45 0.05
CA ASN A 56 12.73 -11.39 0.66
C ASN A 56 12.69 -11.86 2.13
N ASP A 57 13.82 -11.82 2.84
CA ASP A 57 13.86 -12.01 4.28
C ASP A 57 13.84 -10.67 5.02
N TYR A 58 13.15 -10.64 6.15
CA TYR A 58 12.86 -9.43 6.91
C TYR A 58 13.10 -9.64 8.40
N CYS A 59 13.37 -8.56 9.11
CA CYS A 59 13.50 -8.58 10.55
C CYS A 59 12.87 -7.36 11.19
N PHE A 60 12.72 -7.43 12.52
CA PHE A 60 12.02 -6.40 13.28
C PHE A 60 12.81 -5.90 14.49
N GLN A 61 13.23 -4.64 14.43
CA GLN A 61 14.19 -4.00 15.36
C GLN A 61 13.74 -3.88 16.83
N PRO A 62 12.43 -3.83 17.18
CA PRO A 62 12.03 -3.84 18.58
C PRO A 62 12.19 -5.17 19.32
N THR A 63 12.28 -6.30 18.61
CA THR A 63 12.26 -7.65 19.22
C THR A 63 13.38 -8.56 18.76
N ASP A 64 13.95 -8.32 17.57
CA ASP A 64 15.08 -9.09 17.05
C ASP A 64 16.38 -8.31 17.31
N PRO A 65 17.21 -8.71 18.29
CA PRO A 65 18.47 -8.04 18.60
C PRO A 65 19.52 -8.19 17.50
N SER A 66 19.32 -9.11 16.54
CA SER A 66 20.17 -9.25 15.36
C SER A 66 19.74 -8.34 14.21
N CYS A 67 18.59 -7.66 14.35
CA CYS A 67 18.06 -6.74 13.36
C CYS A 67 18.65 -5.34 13.62
N ASP A 68 19.57 -4.91 12.76
CA ASP A 68 20.30 -3.66 12.89
C ASP A 68 20.15 -2.82 11.62
N ASP A 69 19.74 -1.57 11.75
CA ASP A 69 19.55 -0.59 10.66
C ASP A 69 20.88 -0.03 10.14
N SER A 70 22.00 -0.33 10.80
CA SER A 70 23.35 -0.11 10.29
C SER A 70 23.78 -1.17 9.27
N VAL A 71 23.14 -2.34 9.30
CA VAL A 71 23.47 -3.49 8.43
C VAL A 71 22.41 -3.69 7.36
N TYR A 72 21.13 -3.59 7.74
CA TYR A 72 19.99 -3.86 6.89
C TYR A 72 19.26 -2.58 6.49
N GLN A 73 18.56 -2.63 5.35
CA GLN A 73 17.88 -1.46 4.82
C GLN A 73 16.45 -1.36 5.37
N PRO A 74 15.97 -0.15 5.75
CA PRO A 74 14.57 0.04 6.12
C PRO A 74 13.63 -0.33 4.98
N VAL A 75 12.55 -1.05 5.31
CA VAL A 75 11.53 -1.38 4.31
C VAL A 75 10.79 -0.11 3.92
N SER A 76 10.79 0.19 2.61
CA SER A 76 10.07 1.35 2.07
C SER A 76 8.59 1.06 1.90
N CYS A 77 7.76 2.05 2.21
CA CYS A 77 6.35 2.00 1.91
C CYS A 77 6.12 2.04 0.39
N PRO A 78 5.15 1.27 -0.13
CA PRO A 78 4.77 1.38 -1.53
C PRO A 78 4.31 2.81 -1.81
N VAL A 79 4.96 3.47 -2.77
CA VAL A 79 4.51 4.76 -3.28
C VAL A 79 3.28 4.48 -4.12
N VAL A 80 2.10 4.66 -3.55
CA VAL A 80 0.86 4.61 -4.32
C VAL A 80 0.68 5.96 -4.99
N PRO A 81 0.73 6.02 -6.33
CA PRO A 81 0.41 7.25 -7.03
C PRO A 81 -1.03 7.63 -6.68
N PRO A 82 -1.30 8.91 -6.35
CA PRO A 82 -2.62 9.35 -5.97
C PRO A 82 -3.63 8.98 -7.05
N THR A 83 -4.83 8.57 -6.64
CA THR A 83 -5.92 8.35 -7.59
C THR A 83 -6.34 9.69 -8.19
N CYS A 84 -6.99 9.69 -9.36
CA CYS A 84 -7.50 10.95 -9.91
C CYS A 84 -8.54 11.61 -9.02
N GLU A 85 -9.21 10.82 -8.18
CA GLU A 85 -10.15 11.32 -7.19
C GLU A 85 -9.43 12.03 -6.04
N ASP A 86 -8.30 11.49 -5.56
CA ASP A 86 -7.44 12.17 -4.59
C ASP A 86 -6.93 13.51 -5.13
N VAL A 87 -6.48 13.52 -6.39
CA VAL A 87 -6.02 14.75 -7.04
C VAL A 87 -7.19 15.73 -7.27
N CYS A 88 -8.37 15.25 -7.68
CA CYS A 88 -9.56 16.07 -7.88
C CYS A 88 -10.04 16.72 -6.59
N ASN A 89 -10.05 15.97 -5.48
CA ASN A 89 -10.46 16.47 -4.17
C ASN A 89 -9.53 17.56 -3.65
N GLY A 90 -8.27 17.57 -4.09
CA GLY A 90 -7.31 18.64 -3.82
C GLY A 90 -7.51 19.91 -4.65
N LEU A 91 -8.27 19.86 -5.75
CA LEU A 91 -8.52 20.97 -6.65
C LEU A 91 -9.96 21.49 -6.45
N SER A 92 -10.12 22.70 -5.92
CA SER A 92 -11.45 23.26 -5.61
C SER A 92 -12.38 23.36 -6.83
N GLY A 93 -11.85 23.57 -8.04
CA GLY A 93 -12.62 23.54 -9.29
C GLY A 93 -13.16 22.15 -9.63
N CYS A 94 -12.34 21.12 -9.46
CA CYS A 94 -12.73 19.73 -9.69
C CYS A 94 -13.67 19.20 -8.60
N LYS A 95 -13.33 19.40 -7.32
CA LYS A 95 -14.10 18.96 -6.16
C LYS A 95 -15.55 19.45 -6.18
N ASN A 96 -15.78 20.67 -6.66
CA ASN A 96 -17.12 21.28 -6.69
C ASN A 96 -17.82 21.12 -8.06
N SER A 97 -17.20 20.41 -9.01
CA SER A 97 -17.80 20.17 -10.32
C SER A 97 -18.93 19.17 -10.22
N LYS A 98 -20.04 19.44 -10.93
CA LYS A 98 -21.16 18.48 -11.10
C LYS A 98 -20.77 17.24 -11.92
N TRP A 99 -19.66 17.30 -12.65
CA TRP A 99 -19.24 16.28 -13.60
C TRP A 99 -18.21 15.29 -13.04
N GLY A 100 -17.75 15.48 -11.80
CA GLY A 100 -16.77 14.61 -11.14
C GLY A 100 -15.36 14.72 -11.73
N SER A 101 -14.52 13.70 -11.48
CA SER A 101 -13.21 13.54 -12.12
C SER A 101 -13.13 12.27 -12.94
N TYR A 102 -12.38 12.33 -14.05
CA TYR A 102 -11.98 11.14 -14.78
C TYR A 102 -10.50 11.25 -15.16
N CYS A 103 -9.77 10.14 -15.06
CA CYS A 103 -8.39 10.06 -15.50
C CYS A 103 -8.34 9.97 -17.03
N LYS A 104 -7.68 10.91 -17.71
CA LYS A 104 -7.22 10.65 -19.07
C LYS A 104 -5.82 10.04 -18.98
N ILE A 105 -5.71 8.76 -19.34
CA ILE A 105 -4.42 8.08 -19.43
C ILE A 105 -3.72 8.58 -20.69
N LEU A 106 -2.64 9.34 -20.56
CA LEU A 106 -1.70 9.55 -21.65
C LEU A 106 -0.55 8.57 -21.45
N ALA A 107 -0.34 7.69 -22.43
CA ALA A 107 0.80 6.78 -22.42
C ALA A 107 2.05 7.60 -22.81
N GLU A 108 2.88 7.93 -21.83
CA GLU A 108 4.21 8.51 -22.06
C GLU A 108 5.28 7.41 -21.99
N PRO A 109 6.40 7.53 -22.74
CA PRO A 109 7.42 6.46 -22.84
C PRO A 109 8.18 6.14 -21.54
N SER A 110 8.02 6.95 -20.49
CA SER A 110 8.71 6.81 -19.19
C SER A 110 7.78 6.50 -18.00
N GLY A 111 6.47 6.31 -18.22
CA GLY A 111 5.51 5.96 -17.17
C GLY A 111 4.15 6.64 -17.32
N LEU A 112 3.16 6.10 -16.62
CA LEU A 112 1.74 6.46 -16.76
C LEU A 112 1.39 7.69 -15.91
N LEU A 113 1.45 8.90 -16.49
CA LEU A 113 1.00 10.12 -15.81
C LEU A 113 -0.53 10.28 -15.96
N ARG A 114 -1.23 10.38 -14.82
CA ARG A 114 -2.66 10.66 -14.73
C ARG A 114 -2.87 12.14 -14.46
N TYR A 115 -3.50 12.86 -15.38
CA TYR A 115 -3.90 14.26 -15.18
C TYR A 115 -5.43 14.36 -15.00
N PRO A 116 -5.91 15.07 -13.97
CA PRO A 116 -7.32 15.41 -13.85
C PRO A 116 -7.68 16.49 -14.89
N ARG A 117 -8.80 16.31 -15.59
CA ARG A 117 -9.40 17.33 -16.46
C ARG A 117 -10.82 17.61 -16.00
N GLU A 118 -11.18 18.89 -15.99
CA GLU A 118 -12.57 19.31 -15.87
C GLU A 118 -13.32 18.88 -17.13
N GLY A 119 -14.47 18.23 -16.95
CA GLY A 119 -15.39 17.82 -18.01
C GLY A 119 -16.37 18.92 -18.38
#